data_AF-A0A1Y1V7S3-F1
#
_entry.id   AF-A0A1Y1V7S3-F1
#
_cell.length_a   1.000
_cell.length_b   1.000
_cell.length_c   1.000
_cell.angle_alpha   90.00
_cell.angle_beta   90.00
_cell.angle_gamma   90.00
#
_symmetry.space_group_name_H-M   'P 1'
#
loop_
_entity.id
_entity.type
_entity.pdbx_description
1 polymer ?
#
loop_
_entity_poly.entity_id
_entity_poly.type
_entity_poly.pdbx_seq_one_letter_code
_entity_poly.pdbx_strand_id
1 'polypeptide(L)'
;MNKKRDDFVTLDTYYNGELYSYKCSQECKNHYEIYSKCFHILDNKYYNVTFSERCKSYNLVECKDFLSNLYQPDNTCKNGHGPEDYDLYDEISMNKIYYIALCSKDKNGNFCDYSNDIQQGKYYPTNLFHLQDGTNTTLEKSCSQGICRENLHYMYKLLVPLYEDDVKKNNTLNYEQVFINNDKKAISYLSSEECTSQDYYEIEDGNLNNQSGALKTSSFSLITIVLISILSIIFY
;
A
#
# COMPACT_ATOMS: atom_id res chain seq x y z
N MET A 1 27.57 29.11 -2.60
CA MET A 1 26.19 28.64 -2.36
C MET A 1 26.09 28.21 -0.90
N ASN A 2 25.39 28.99 -0.08
CA ASN A 2 25.12 28.61 1.31
C ASN A 2 24.11 27.47 1.30
N LYS A 3 24.54 26.25 1.68
CA LYS A 3 23.61 25.22 2.14
C LYS A 3 22.89 25.82 3.35
N LYS A 4 21.59 26.12 3.23
CA LYS A 4 20.73 26.30 4.41
C LYS A 4 20.97 25.06 5.27
N ARG A 5 21.35 25.25 6.54
CA ARG A 5 21.18 24.17 7.52
C ARG A 5 19.68 23.92 7.56
N ASP A 6 19.26 22.72 7.20
CA ASP A 6 17.90 22.31 7.50
C ASP A 6 17.80 22.32 9.03
N ASP A 7 16.93 23.17 9.57
CA ASP A 7 16.64 23.19 11.00
C ASP A 7 15.88 21.91 11.31
N PHE A 8 16.62 20.90 11.77
CA PHE A 8 16.04 19.64 12.23
C PHE A 8 15.24 19.87 13.50
N VAL A 9 14.07 19.24 13.58
CA VAL A 9 13.18 19.26 14.74
C VAL A 9 12.97 17.86 15.28
N THR A 10 12.67 17.76 16.57
CA THR A 10 12.33 16.48 17.21
C THR A 10 10.85 16.16 17.01
N LEU A 11 10.57 14.93 16.61
CA LEU A 11 9.27 14.27 16.61
C LEU A 11 9.34 13.09 17.57
N ASP A 12 8.36 12.94 18.45
CA ASP A 12 8.24 11.76 19.31
C ASP A 12 7.11 10.87 18.76
N THR A 13 7.39 9.58 18.59
CA THR A 13 6.41 8.58 18.12
C THR A 13 6.57 7.24 18.82
N TYR A 14 5.54 6.40 18.75
CA TYR A 14 5.60 5.03 19.26
C TYR A 14 6.05 4.06 18.16
N TYR A 15 6.92 3.13 18.53
CA TYR A 15 7.28 1.98 17.71
C TYR A 15 7.34 0.75 18.61
N ASN A 16 6.56 -0.29 18.29
CA ASN A 16 6.50 -1.54 19.07
C ASN A 16 6.29 -1.35 20.60
N GLY A 17 5.44 -0.41 20.99
CA GLY A 17 5.09 -0.13 22.39
C GLY A 17 6.02 0.84 23.12
N GLU A 18 7.09 1.29 22.48
CA GLU A 18 8.10 2.17 23.07
C GLU A 18 8.08 3.55 22.41
N LEU A 19 8.33 4.60 23.19
CA LEU A 19 8.40 5.97 22.70
C LEU A 19 9.81 6.28 22.19
N TYR A 20 9.92 6.68 20.93
CA TYR A 20 11.16 7.04 20.25
C TYR A 20 11.14 8.50 19.84
N SER A 21 12.28 9.18 20.03
CA SER A 21 12.50 10.55 19.57
C SER A 21 13.34 10.54 18.29
N TYR A 22 12.81 11.19 17.26
CA TYR A 22 13.37 11.24 15.91
C TYR A 22 13.69 12.67 15.49
N LYS A 23 14.72 12.87 14.67
CA LYS A 23 15.04 14.18 14.07
C LYS A 23 14.62 14.21 12.60
N CYS A 24 13.77 15.15 12.23
CA CYS A 24 13.27 15.35 10.87
C CYS A 24 13.25 16.83 10.48
N SER A 25 12.93 17.12 9.21
CA SER A 25 12.56 18.49 8.82
C SER A 25 11.20 18.86 9.43
N GLN A 26 10.97 20.16 9.67
CA GLN A 26 9.67 20.65 10.14
C GLN A 26 8.53 20.30 9.17
N GLU A 27 8.81 20.26 7.87
CA GLU A 27 7.83 19.87 6.85
C GLU A 27 7.39 18.41 7.02
N CYS A 28 8.35 17.49 7.18
CA CYS A 28 8.02 16.08 7.39
C CYS A 28 7.34 15.85 8.75
N LYS A 29 7.73 16.57 9.81
CA LYS A 29 7.00 16.56 11.09
C LYS A 29 5.52 16.92 10.92
N ASN A 30 5.25 18.06 10.28
CA ASN A 30 3.88 18.53 10.06
C ASN A 30 3.05 17.52 9.25
N HIS A 31 3.69 16.88 8.28
CA HIS A 31 3.06 15.86 7.45
C HIS A 31 2.75 14.58 8.24
N TYR A 32 3.70 14.07 9.02
CA TYR A 32 3.50 12.90 9.88
C TYR A 32 2.43 13.14 10.95
N GLU A 33 2.37 14.35 11.51
CA GLU A 33 1.40 14.71 12.56
C GLU A 33 -0.06 14.53 12.12
N ILE A 34 -0.35 14.55 10.80
CA ILE A 34 -1.66 14.22 10.23
C ILE A 34 -2.08 12.78 10.59
N TYR A 35 -1.12 11.85 10.60
CA TYR A 35 -1.36 10.43 10.85
C TYR A 35 -0.97 9.98 12.26
N SER A 36 -0.22 10.80 13.01
CA SER A 36 0.36 10.47 14.32
C SER A 36 -0.61 9.82 15.29
N LYS A 37 -1.86 10.29 15.38
CA LYS A 37 -2.87 9.70 16.28
C LYS A 37 -3.21 8.26 15.92
N CYS A 38 -3.31 7.96 14.63
CA CYS A 38 -3.53 6.60 14.14
C CYS A 38 -2.33 5.73 14.52
N PHE A 39 -1.13 6.13 14.11
CA PHE A 39 0.09 5.33 14.30
C PHE A 39 0.41 5.14 15.77
N HIS A 40 0.29 6.17 16.62
CA HIS A 40 0.46 6.01 18.07
C HIS A 40 -0.50 4.96 18.65
N ILE A 41 -1.76 4.93 18.22
CA ILE A 41 -2.70 3.91 18.70
C ILE A 41 -2.31 2.53 18.18
N LEU A 42 -1.96 2.43 16.89
CA LEU A 42 -1.55 1.18 16.27
C LEU A 42 -0.29 0.62 16.95
N ASP A 43 0.74 1.43 17.14
CA ASP A 43 2.07 0.98 17.55
C ASP A 43 2.28 1.00 19.06
N ASN A 44 1.36 1.55 19.84
CA ASN A 44 1.35 1.45 21.30
C ASN A 44 0.32 0.44 21.82
N LYS A 45 -0.93 0.53 21.35
CA LYS A 45 -2.05 -0.25 21.89
C LYS A 45 -2.32 -1.54 21.10
N TYR A 46 -2.06 -1.52 19.80
CA TYR A 46 -2.39 -2.62 18.89
C TYR A 46 -1.14 -3.21 18.19
N TYR A 47 0.04 -3.11 18.79
CA TYR A 47 1.28 -3.61 18.19
C TYR A 47 1.42 -5.14 18.27
N ASN A 48 0.87 -5.75 19.32
CA ASN A 48 0.94 -7.19 19.56
C ASN A 48 -0.46 -7.83 19.63
N VAL A 49 -1.29 -7.51 18.63
CA VAL A 49 -2.65 -8.08 18.49
C VAL A 49 -2.71 -8.96 17.24
N THR A 50 -3.80 -9.72 17.10
CA THR A 50 -4.00 -10.54 15.90
C THR A 50 -4.14 -9.67 14.65
N PHE A 51 -3.86 -10.23 13.46
CA PHE A 51 -4.07 -9.52 12.19
C PHE A 51 -5.51 -9.03 11.99
N SER A 52 -6.48 -9.73 12.58
CA SER A 52 -7.89 -9.32 12.55
C SER A 52 -8.15 -8.11 13.41
N GLU A 53 -7.59 -8.09 14.61
CA GLU A 53 -7.68 -6.94 15.50
C GLU A 53 -6.92 -5.74 14.94
N ARG A 54 -5.73 -5.95 14.38
CA ARG A 54 -4.95 -4.90 13.71
C ARG A 54 -5.71 -4.33 12.51
N CYS A 55 -6.40 -5.16 11.73
CA CYS A 55 -7.23 -4.65 10.65
C CYS A 55 -8.42 -3.82 11.17
N LYS A 56 -9.06 -4.28 12.24
CA LYS A 56 -10.17 -3.55 12.88
C LYS A 56 -9.72 -2.20 13.45
N SER A 57 -8.51 -2.09 13.99
CA SER A 57 -8.00 -0.85 14.59
C SER A 57 -7.79 0.27 13.57
N TYR A 58 -7.58 -0.04 12.29
CA TYR A 58 -7.57 1.00 11.24
C TYR A 58 -8.92 1.69 11.04
N ASN A 59 -10.04 1.08 11.45
CA ASN A 59 -11.37 1.69 11.35
C ASN A 59 -11.70 2.64 12.51
N LEU A 60 -10.76 2.87 13.42
CA LEU A 60 -10.91 3.86 14.49
C LEU A 60 -10.94 5.27 13.89
N VAL A 61 -11.62 6.20 14.58
CA VAL A 61 -11.81 7.57 14.09
C VAL A 61 -10.48 8.31 13.89
N GLU A 62 -9.48 7.96 14.68
CA GLU A 62 -8.12 8.50 14.65
C GLU A 62 -7.37 8.12 13.36
N CYS A 63 -7.80 7.09 12.65
CA CYS A 63 -7.19 6.63 11.40
C CYS A 63 -7.88 7.16 10.14
N LYS A 64 -8.93 7.98 10.27
CA LYS A 64 -9.70 8.48 9.13
C LYS A 64 -8.84 9.23 8.10
N ASP A 65 -7.97 10.11 8.56
CA ASP A 65 -7.13 10.92 7.67
C ASP A 65 -6.08 10.06 6.95
N PHE A 66 -5.47 9.11 7.68
CA PHE A 66 -4.60 8.08 7.09
C PHE A 66 -5.31 7.28 6.00
N LEU A 67 -6.52 6.77 6.26
CA LEU A 67 -7.29 6.00 5.28
C LEU A 67 -7.71 6.84 4.07
N SER A 68 -8.03 8.12 4.26
CA SER A 68 -8.37 9.01 3.15
C SER A 68 -7.18 9.30 2.22
N ASN A 69 -5.96 9.19 2.74
CA ASN A 69 -4.71 9.40 2.02
C ASN A 69 -3.99 8.09 1.65
N LEU A 70 -4.65 6.94 1.80
CA LEU A 70 -4.05 5.61 1.62
C LEU A 70 -3.30 5.46 0.30
N TYR A 71 -3.90 5.95 -0.79
CA TYR A 71 -3.34 5.83 -2.14
C TYR A 71 -2.61 7.08 -2.63
N GLN A 72 -2.60 8.17 -1.86
CA GLN A 72 -1.91 9.38 -2.27
C GLN A 72 -0.39 9.17 -2.20
N PRO A 73 0.38 9.61 -3.22
CA PRO A 73 1.84 9.59 -3.15
C PRO A 73 2.36 10.39 -1.95
N ASP A 74 3.37 9.87 -1.26
CA ASP A 74 3.95 10.53 -0.10
C ASP A 74 5.41 10.94 -0.35
N ASN A 75 5.62 12.06 -1.04
CA ASN A 75 6.98 12.51 -1.35
C ASN A 75 7.54 13.48 -0.29
N THR A 76 6.74 13.87 0.70
CA THR A 76 7.09 14.92 1.66
C THR A 76 8.23 14.49 2.58
N CYS A 77 8.19 13.25 3.05
CA CYS A 77 9.20 12.71 3.97
C CYS A 77 10.37 12.00 3.27
N LYS A 78 10.32 11.80 1.95
CA LYS A 78 11.28 10.99 1.17
C LYS A 78 12.75 11.45 1.25
N ASN A 79 13.00 12.69 1.67
CA ASN A 79 14.34 13.26 1.82
C ASN A 79 14.74 13.51 3.30
N GLY A 80 13.95 13.00 4.25
CA GLY A 80 14.14 13.21 5.69
C GLY A 80 15.17 12.25 6.25
N HIS A 81 16.43 12.68 6.35
CA HIS A 81 17.46 11.85 6.99
C HIS A 81 17.34 11.87 8.51
N GLY A 82 16.69 10.83 9.03
CA GLY A 82 16.81 10.40 10.40
C GLY A 82 18.19 9.84 10.74
N PRO A 83 18.64 9.96 12.00
CA PRO A 83 19.67 9.06 12.50
C PRO A 83 19.08 7.65 12.72
N GLU A 84 19.81 6.61 12.31
CA GLU A 84 19.57 5.17 12.60
C GLU A 84 18.42 4.47 11.84
N ASP A 85 18.56 4.30 10.52
CA ASP A 85 17.78 3.38 9.65
C ASP A 85 16.24 3.51 9.67
N TYR A 86 15.69 4.46 10.41
CA TYR A 86 14.27 4.77 10.44
C TYR A 86 13.98 6.06 9.67
N ASP A 87 13.18 5.97 8.62
CA ASP A 87 12.62 7.12 7.91
C ASP A 87 11.11 7.16 8.13
N LEU A 88 10.57 8.36 8.39
CA LEU A 88 9.11 8.56 8.48
C LEU A 88 8.43 8.24 7.14
N TYR A 89 9.15 8.35 6.03
CA TYR A 89 8.67 7.85 4.74
C TYR A 89 8.41 6.34 4.77
N ASP A 90 9.32 5.56 5.36
CA ASP A 90 9.19 4.11 5.47
C ASP A 90 8.03 3.76 6.41
N GLU A 91 7.92 4.44 7.56
CA GLU A 91 6.81 4.26 8.50
C GLU A 91 5.45 4.48 7.81
N ILE A 92 5.28 5.60 7.11
CA ILE A 92 4.01 5.90 6.44
C ILE A 92 3.75 4.88 5.33
N SER A 93 4.76 4.57 4.52
CA SER A 93 4.64 3.62 3.41
C SER A 93 4.31 2.20 3.90
N MET A 94 4.98 1.74 4.94
CA MET A 94 4.75 0.44 5.55
C MET A 94 3.37 0.36 6.21
N ASN A 95 2.88 1.42 6.86
CA ASN A 95 1.50 1.41 7.36
C ASN A 95 0.48 1.29 6.22
N LYS A 96 0.70 1.95 5.07
CA LYS A 96 -0.16 1.79 3.86
C LYS A 96 -0.13 0.35 3.35
N ILE A 97 1.07 -0.23 3.21
CA ILE A 97 1.30 -1.61 2.79
C ILE A 97 0.59 -2.59 3.76
N TYR A 98 0.76 -2.40 5.08
CA TYR A 98 0.12 -3.24 6.09
C TYR A 98 -1.40 -3.13 6.05
N TYR A 99 -1.97 -1.92 5.95
CA TYR A 99 -3.41 -1.78 5.80
C TYR A 99 -3.92 -2.55 4.58
N ILE A 100 -3.28 -2.37 3.42
CA ILE A 100 -3.65 -3.06 2.19
C ILE A 100 -3.58 -4.59 2.37
N ALA A 101 -2.49 -5.10 2.90
CA ALA A 101 -2.31 -6.54 3.10
C ALA A 101 -3.37 -7.12 4.04
N LEU A 102 -3.71 -6.42 5.12
CA LEU A 102 -4.59 -6.94 6.17
C LEU A 102 -6.08 -6.70 5.90
N CYS A 103 -6.43 -5.62 5.19
CA CYS A 103 -7.80 -5.08 5.16
C CYS A 103 -8.43 -4.96 3.79
N SER A 104 -7.74 -5.33 2.71
CA SER A 104 -8.30 -5.20 1.37
C SER A 104 -9.54 -6.07 1.19
N LYS A 105 -10.57 -5.45 0.60
CA LYS A 105 -11.86 -6.10 0.31
C LYS A 105 -12.24 -5.93 -1.15
N ASP A 106 -12.94 -6.92 -1.69
CA ASP A 106 -13.54 -6.88 -3.01
C ASP A 106 -14.76 -5.93 -3.05
N LYS A 107 -15.35 -5.78 -4.24
CA LYS A 107 -16.53 -4.94 -4.46
C LYS A 107 -17.76 -5.37 -3.65
N ASN A 108 -17.79 -6.61 -3.18
CA ASN A 108 -18.89 -7.21 -2.42
C ASN A 108 -18.65 -7.12 -0.90
N GLY A 109 -17.52 -6.55 -0.47
CA GLY A 109 -17.14 -6.42 0.93
C GLY A 109 -16.49 -7.67 1.53
N ASN A 110 -16.19 -8.70 0.73
CA ASN A 110 -15.40 -9.85 1.16
C ASN A 110 -13.92 -9.50 1.17
N PHE A 111 -13.13 -10.11 2.05
CA PHE A 111 -11.68 -9.92 1.99
C PHE A 111 -11.13 -10.43 0.66
N CYS A 112 -10.15 -9.70 0.12
CA CYS A 112 -9.30 -10.22 -0.94
C CYS A 112 -8.62 -11.50 -0.47
N ASP A 113 -8.36 -12.45 -1.37
CA ASP A 113 -7.82 -13.76 -1.01
C ASP A 113 -6.54 -13.68 -0.17
N TYR A 114 -5.62 -12.77 -0.51
CA TYR A 114 -4.39 -12.57 0.27
C TYR A 114 -4.66 -12.04 1.68
N SER A 115 -5.59 -11.08 1.82
CA SER A 115 -5.98 -10.58 3.14
C SER A 115 -6.63 -11.68 3.94
N ASN A 116 -7.56 -12.44 3.35
CA ASN A 116 -8.21 -13.56 4.03
C ASN A 116 -7.19 -14.63 4.47
N ASP A 117 -6.21 -14.96 3.63
CA ASP A 117 -5.18 -15.95 3.95
C ASP A 117 -4.29 -15.48 5.12
N ILE A 118 -3.92 -14.20 5.18
CA ILE A 118 -3.21 -13.62 6.33
C ILE A 118 -4.08 -13.64 7.60
N GLN A 119 -5.34 -13.24 7.47
CA GLN A 119 -6.30 -13.23 8.58
C GLN A 119 -6.52 -14.65 9.16
N GLN A 120 -6.44 -15.68 8.32
CA GLN A 120 -6.52 -17.09 8.70
C GLN A 120 -5.18 -17.70 9.14
N GLY A 121 -4.09 -16.92 9.13
CA GLY A 121 -2.75 -17.38 9.53
C GLY A 121 -2.13 -18.38 8.57
N LYS A 122 -2.53 -18.40 7.29
CA LYS A 122 -1.90 -19.28 6.28
C LYS A 122 -0.48 -18.84 5.95
N TYR A 123 -0.23 -17.53 5.97
CA TYR A 123 1.10 -16.93 5.89
C TYR A 123 1.10 -15.53 6.54
N TYR A 124 2.30 -14.98 6.78
CA TYR A 124 2.49 -13.65 7.36
C TYR A 124 2.51 -12.57 6.27
N PRO A 125 2.22 -11.29 6.59
CA PRO A 125 2.33 -10.19 5.62
C PRO A 125 3.69 -10.14 4.90
N THR A 126 4.79 -10.44 5.59
CA THR A 126 6.14 -10.49 4.99
C THR A 126 6.27 -11.55 3.90
N ASN A 127 5.57 -12.69 4.00
CA ASN A 127 5.55 -13.68 2.92
C ASN A 127 4.91 -13.09 1.65
N LEU A 128 3.84 -12.30 1.80
CA LEU A 128 3.20 -11.59 0.69
C LEU A 128 4.10 -10.52 0.08
N PHE A 129 4.79 -9.75 0.92
CA PHE A 129 5.69 -8.68 0.48
C PHE A 129 6.83 -9.24 -0.35
N HIS A 130 7.35 -10.42 -0.01
CA HIS A 130 8.49 -11.01 -0.71
C HIS A 130 8.09 -12.03 -1.80
N LEU A 131 6.79 -12.31 -1.96
CA LEU A 131 6.25 -13.39 -2.79
C LEU A 131 6.88 -14.75 -2.47
N GLN A 132 6.92 -15.07 -1.17
CA GLN A 132 7.50 -16.30 -0.61
C GLN A 132 6.43 -17.15 0.06
N ASP A 133 6.78 -18.40 0.39
CA ASP A 133 6.06 -19.36 1.25
C ASP A 133 4.53 -19.19 1.34
N GLY A 134 3.81 -20.00 0.56
CA GLY A 134 2.34 -20.05 0.64
C GLY A 134 1.61 -19.00 -0.19
N THR A 135 2.32 -18.15 -0.94
CA THR A 135 1.75 -17.07 -1.78
C THR A 135 1.63 -17.43 -3.28
N ASN A 136 1.91 -18.68 -3.66
CA ASN A 136 2.07 -19.12 -5.06
C ASN A 136 0.91 -18.79 -6.01
N THR A 137 -0.31 -18.60 -5.50
CA THR A 137 -1.50 -18.32 -6.32
C THR A 137 -2.05 -16.91 -6.12
N THR A 138 -1.38 -16.08 -5.31
CA THR A 138 -1.89 -14.77 -4.90
C THR A 138 -2.08 -13.83 -6.10
N LEU A 139 -1.10 -13.78 -7.00
CA LEU A 139 -1.18 -12.92 -8.19
C LEU A 139 -2.33 -13.36 -9.11
N GLU A 140 -2.39 -14.64 -9.46
CA GLU A 140 -3.42 -15.21 -10.34
C GLU A 140 -4.83 -15.00 -9.80
N LYS A 141 -5.06 -15.28 -8.51
CA LYS A 141 -6.37 -15.10 -7.87
C LYS A 141 -6.81 -13.65 -7.90
N SER A 142 -5.87 -12.73 -7.63
CA SER A 142 -6.15 -11.29 -7.60
C SER A 142 -6.52 -10.74 -8.97
N CYS A 143 -6.02 -11.33 -10.08
CA CYS A 143 -6.35 -10.87 -11.43
C CYS A 143 -7.85 -10.80 -11.73
N SER A 144 -8.63 -11.73 -11.17
CA SER A 144 -10.08 -11.78 -11.39
C SER A 144 -10.85 -10.67 -10.65
N GLN A 145 -10.24 -10.03 -9.65
CA GLN A 145 -10.89 -9.06 -8.75
C GLN A 145 -10.21 -7.69 -8.83
N GLY A 146 -10.80 -6.74 -9.56
CA GLY A 146 -10.17 -5.46 -9.88
C GLY A 146 -9.64 -4.70 -8.67
N ILE A 147 -10.43 -4.52 -7.61
CA ILE A 147 -10.00 -3.83 -6.38
C ILE A 147 -8.80 -4.56 -5.73
N CYS A 148 -8.86 -5.88 -5.65
CA CYS A 148 -7.79 -6.68 -5.04
C CYS A 148 -6.51 -6.65 -5.86
N ARG A 149 -6.62 -6.71 -7.19
CA ARG A 149 -5.52 -6.54 -8.14
C ARG A 149 -4.85 -5.18 -7.97
N GLU A 150 -5.62 -4.09 -8.00
CA GLU A 150 -5.06 -2.74 -7.90
C GLU A 150 -4.43 -2.48 -6.53
N ASN A 151 -5.03 -2.97 -5.46
CA ASN A 151 -4.43 -2.87 -4.13
C ASN A 151 -3.10 -3.61 -4.05
N LEU A 152 -3.06 -4.84 -4.58
CA LEU A 152 -1.84 -5.65 -4.62
C LEU A 152 -0.76 -4.99 -5.49
N HIS A 153 -1.15 -4.43 -6.63
CA HIS A 153 -0.28 -3.66 -7.52
C HIS A 153 0.29 -2.41 -6.83
N TYR A 154 -0.54 -1.64 -6.15
CA TYR A 154 -0.14 -0.44 -5.42
C TYR A 154 0.83 -0.78 -4.28
N MET A 155 0.57 -1.86 -3.54
CA MET A 155 1.44 -2.34 -2.48
C MET A 155 2.86 -2.64 -2.99
N TYR A 156 2.99 -3.37 -4.11
CA TYR A 156 4.31 -3.63 -4.70
C TYR A 156 4.99 -2.36 -5.25
N LYS A 157 4.22 -1.40 -5.77
CA LYS A 157 4.74 -0.09 -6.17
C LYS A 157 5.33 0.70 -4.99
N LEU A 158 4.80 0.52 -3.78
CA LEU A 158 5.36 1.12 -2.55
C LEU A 158 6.58 0.36 -2.03
N LEU A 159 6.60 -0.99 -2.11
CA LEU A 159 7.69 -1.82 -1.61
C LEU A 159 9.00 -1.63 -2.39
N VAL A 160 8.93 -1.60 -3.73
CA VAL A 160 10.11 -1.48 -4.60
C VAL A 160 11.04 -0.30 -4.21
N PRO A 161 10.57 0.95 -4.08
CA PRO A 161 11.44 2.06 -3.73
C PRO A 161 12.01 1.98 -2.31
N LEU A 162 11.35 1.29 -1.37
CA LEU A 162 11.88 1.08 -0.01
C LEU A 162 13.10 0.16 -0.08
N TYR A 163 12.94 -1.03 -0.67
CA TYR A 163 14.03 -1.99 -0.84
C TYR A 163 15.19 -1.44 -1.71
N GLU A 164 14.89 -0.65 -2.74
CA GLU A 164 15.94 -0.03 -3.56
C GLU A 164 16.80 0.95 -2.75
N ASP A 165 16.19 1.67 -1.80
CA ASP A 165 16.91 2.61 -0.95
C ASP A 165 17.72 1.88 0.13
N ASP A 166 17.17 0.81 0.71
CA ASP A 166 17.85 -0.09 1.66
C ASP A 166 19.11 -0.71 1.06
N VAL A 167 19.01 -1.32 -0.13
CA VAL A 167 20.15 -1.88 -0.87
C VAL A 167 21.20 -0.82 -1.18
N LYS A 168 20.79 0.41 -1.49
CA LYS A 168 21.68 1.52 -1.82
C LYS A 168 22.43 2.05 -0.59
N LYS A 169 21.76 2.11 0.56
CA LYS A 169 22.33 2.62 1.83
C LYS A 169 23.19 1.56 2.53
N ASN A 170 22.83 0.29 2.43
CA ASN A 170 23.46 -0.79 3.20
C ASN A 170 23.75 -2.04 2.35
N ASN A 171 25.04 -2.30 2.12
CA ASN A 171 25.49 -3.48 1.38
C ASN A 171 25.08 -4.82 2.04
N THR A 172 24.78 -4.86 3.35
CA THR A 172 24.30 -6.10 4.00
C THR A 172 22.88 -6.46 3.61
N LEU A 173 22.11 -5.51 3.05
CA LEU A 173 20.73 -5.70 2.59
C LEU A 173 20.66 -6.12 1.12
N ASN A 174 21.78 -6.41 0.45
CA ASN A 174 21.80 -6.81 -0.97
C ASN A 174 20.99 -8.08 -1.30
N TYR A 175 20.59 -8.87 -0.30
CA TYR A 175 19.66 -9.99 -0.49
C TYR A 175 18.25 -9.52 -0.93
N GLU A 176 17.86 -8.30 -0.60
CA GLU A 176 16.57 -7.70 -0.99
C GLU A 176 16.47 -7.43 -2.49
N GLN A 177 17.60 -7.51 -3.23
CA GLN A 177 17.59 -7.46 -4.68
C GLN A 177 16.69 -8.53 -5.30
N VAL A 178 16.54 -9.68 -4.62
CA VAL A 178 15.58 -10.73 -5.02
C VAL A 178 14.14 -10.25 -4.86
N PHE A 179 13.81 -9.55 -3.77
CA PHE A 179 12.47 -9.01 -3.50
C PHE A 179 12.11 -7.93 -4.51
N ILE A 180 13.03 -6.98 -4.77
CA ILE A 180 12.87 -5.96 -5.82
C ILE A 180 12.54 -6.59 -7.18
N ASN A 181 13.25 -7.67 -7.54
CA ASN A 181 13.03 -8.36 -8.81
C ASN A 181 11.68 -9.10 -8.85
N ASN A 182 11.27 -9.71 -7.74
CA ASN A 182 9.97 -10.37 -7.63
C ASN A 182 8.83 -9.35 -7.72
N ASP A 183 8.93 -8.24 -7.00
CA ASP A 183 7.91 -7.19 -6.96
C ASP A 183 7.77 -6.50 -8.32
N LYS A 184 8.87 -6.22 -9.01
CA LYS A 184 8.83 -5.69 -10.39
C LYS A 184 8.15 -6.66 -11.36
N LYS A 185 8.39 -7.97 -11.22
CA LYS A 185 7.69 -8.99 -12.02
C LYS A 185 6.21 -9.03 -11.69
N ALA A 186 5.85 -8.95 -10.42
CA ALA A 186 4.46 -8.90 -9.98
C ALA A 186 3.73 -7.66 -10.50
N ILE A 187 4.35 -6.48 -10.40
CA ILE A 187 3.84 -5.23 -11.00
C ILE A 187 3.58 -5.41 -12.49
N SER A 188 4.55 -5.95 -13.23
CA SER A 188 4.43 -6.20 -14.67
C SER A 188 3.31 -7.17 -14.99
N TYR A 189 3.17 -8.25 -14.21
CA TYR A 189 2.11 -9.24 -14.40
C TYR A 189 0.73 -8.67 -14.09
N LEU A 190 0.57 -7.97 -12.97
CA LEU A 190 -0.70 -7.36 -12.55
C LEU A 190 -1.18 -6.26 -13.50
N SER A 191 -0.25 -5.64 -14.24
CA SER A 191 -0.54 -4.64 -15.29
C SER A 191 -0.74 -5.24 -16.68
N SER A 192 -0.53 -6.54 -16.86
CA SER A 192 -0.59 -7.18 -18.18
C SER A 192 -2.02 -7.48 -18.63
N GLU A 193 -2.20 -7.69 -19.94
CA GLU A 193 -3.47 -8.14 -20.51
C GLU A 193 -3.89 -9.54 -20.00
N GLU A 194 -2.91 -10.35 -19.59
CA GLU A 194 -3.13 -11.68 -19.00
C GLU A 194 -3.81 -11.60 -17.62
N CYS A 195 -3.65 -10.48 -16.91
CA CYS A 195 -4.20 -10.25 -15.58
C CYS A 195 -5.36 -9.25 -15.61
N THR A 196 -6.42 -9.59 -16.33
CA THR A 196 -7.60 -8.73 -16.51
C THR A 196 -8.78 -9.15 -15.63
N SER A 197 -9.34 -8.19 -14.89
CA SER A 197 -10.58 -8.40 -14.15
C SER A 197 -11.80 -8.04 -14.99
N GLN A 198 -12.89 -8.80 -14.84
CA GLN A 198 -14.20 -8.44 -15.39
C GLN A 198 -14.83 -7.24 -14.65
N ASP A 199 -14.36 -6.95 -13.43
CA ASP A 199 -14.76 -5.82 -12.61
C ASP A 199 -13.67 -4.75 -12.60
N TYR A 200 -13.51 -4.08 -13.74
CA TYR A 200 -12.46 -3.07 -13.89
C TYR A 200 -12.54 -2.00 -12.78
N TYR A 201 -11.40 -1.79 -12.14
CA TYR A 201 -11.18 -0.78 -11.12
C TYR A 201 -9.78 -0.19 -11.32
N GLU A 202 -9.64 1.11 -11.12
CA GLU A 202 -8.36 1.81 -11.14
C GLU A 202 -8.31 2.73 -9.92
N ILE A 203 -7.18 2.73 -9.22
CA ILE A 203 -6.93 3.65 -8.11
C ILE A 203 -6.52 4.99 -8.74
N GLU A 204 -7.36 6.04 -8.59
CA GLU A 204 -6.99 7.39 -9.03
C GLU A 204 -5.82 7.91 -8.17
N ASP A 205 -4.61 8.00 -8.75
CA ASP A 205 -3.47 8.74 -8.20
C ASP A 205 -3.74 10.25 -8.29
N GLY A 206 -4.60 10.75 -7.40
CA GLY A 206 -4.70 12.16 -7.01
C GLY A 206 -5.72 13.03 -7.75
N ASN A 207 -6.84 13.36 -7.07
CA ASN A 207 -7.25 14.76 -6.92
C ASN A 207 -8.12 15.01 -5.68
N LEU A 208 -7.88 16.16 -5.04
CA LEU A 208 -8.51 16.67 -3.83
C LEU A 208 -10.03 16.90 -4.02
N ASN A 209 -10.80 16.58 -2.98
CA ASN A 209 -12.25 16.76 -2.82
C ASN A 209 -13.14 15.71 -3.50
N ASN A 210 -13.44 14.61 -2.79
CA ASN A 210 -14.77 14.35 -2.24
C ASN A 210 -14.91 12.89 -1.77
N GLN A 211 -15.42 12.78 -0.55
CA GLN A 211 -16.46 11.84 -0.11
C GLN A 211 -16.41 10.39 -0.60
N SER A 212 -16.25 9.49 0.38
CA SER A 212 -16.96 8.21 0.50
C SER A 212 -17.16 7.40 -0.78
N GLY A 213 -16.36 6.35 -0.99
CA GLY A 213 -16.79 5.10 -1.62
C GLY A 213 -17.69 5.21 -2.87
N ALA A 214 -17.48 6.22 -3.72
CA ALA A 214 -18.28 6.42 -4.92
C ALA A 214 -17.53 5.81 -6.10
N LEU A 215 -17.97 4.63 -6.49
CA LEU A 215 -17.73 4.02 -7.80
C LEU A 215 -17.79 5.07 -8.90
N LYS A 216 -16.65 5.41 -9.49
CA LYS A 216 -16.62 5.73 -10.91
C LYS A 216 -16.37 4.43 -11.65
N THR A 217 -17.44 3.79 -12.08
CA THR A 217 -17.38 2.95 -13.27
C THR A 217 -16.85 3.85 -14.38
N SER A 218 -15.57 3.73 -14.71
CA SER A 218 -15.05 4.27 -15.96
C SER A 218 -15.94 3.68 -17.05
N SER A 219 -16.70 4.56 -17.68
CA SER A 219 -17.56 4.25 -18.81
C SER A 219 -16.67 3.82 -19.97
N PHE A 220 -16.20 2.58 -19.93
CA PHE A 220 -15.77 1.86 -21.12
C PHE A 220 -17.01 1.73 -21.99
N SER A 221 -17.10 2.69 -22.89
CA SER A 221 -17.96 2.77 -24.05
C SER A 221 -18.68 1.45 -24.37
N LEU A 222 -19.98 1.40 -24.06
CA LEU A 222 -20.96 0.41 -24.57
C LEU A 222 -20.88 0.22 -26.09
N ILE A 223 -20.17 1.09 -26.82
CA ILE A 223 -19.99 1.04 -28.26
C ILE A 223 -19.18 -0.21 -28.69
N THR A 224 -18.26 -0.74 -27.86
CA THR A 224 -17.46 -1.92 -28.25
C THR A 224 -18.24 -3.24 -28.13
N ILE A 225 -19.14 -3.35 -27.15
CA ILE A 225 -20.00 -4.54 -26.98
C ILE A 225 -21.09 -4.58 -28.08
N VAL A 226 -21.59 -3.42 -28.51
CA VAL A 226 -22.55 -3.34 -29.62
C VAL A 226 -21.90 -3.74 -30.96
N LEU A 227 -20.62 -3.45 -31.20
CA LEU A 227 -19.94 -3.80 -32.45
C LEU A 227 -19.73 -5.31 -32.64
N ILE A 228 -19.45 -6.07 -31.57
CA ILE A 228 -19.33 -7.54 -31.65
C ILE A 228 -20.71 -8.18 -31.91
N SER A 229 -21.77 -7.58 -31.35
CA SER A 229 -23.15 -8.03 -31.54
C SER A 229 -23.66 -7.78 -32.96
N ILE A 230 -23.24 -6.68 -33.61
CA ILE A 230 -23.64 -6.36 -34.99
C ILE A 230 -22.89 -7.23 -35.99
N LEU A 231 -21.60 -7.52 -35.77
CA LEU A 231 -20.82 -8.38 -36.67
C LEU A 231 -21.31 -9.83 -36.67
N SER A 232 -21.80 -10.34 -35.54
CA SER A 232 -22.35 -11.70 -35.47
C SER A 232 -23.73 -11.85 -36.12
N ILE A 233 -24.46 -10.75 -36.38
CA ILE A 233 -25.72 -10.74 -37.15
C ILE A 233 -25.46 -10.63 -38.65
N ILE A 234 -24.32 -10.08 -39.09
CA ILE A 234 -23.99 -9.93 -40.52
C ILE A 234 -23.39 -11.21 -41.13
N PHE A 235 -22.86 -12.12 -40.30
CA PHE A 235 -22.22 -13.37 -40.75
C PHE A 235 -23.06 -14.64 -40.47
N TYR A 236 -24.37 -14.52 -40.24
CA TYR A 236 -25.29 -15.66 -40.17
C TYR A 236 -26.46 -15.51 -41.16
#